data_AF-A0A248VCN1-F1
#
_entry.id   AF-A0A248VCN1-F1
#
_cell.length_a   1.000
_cell.length_b   1.000
_cell.length_c   1.000
_cell.angle_alpha   90.00
_cell.angle_beta   90.00
_cell.angle_gamma   90.00
#
_symmetry.space_group_name_H-M   'P 1'
#
loop_
_entity.id
_entity.type
_entity.pdbx_description
1 polymer ?
#
loop_
_entity_poly.entity_id
_entity_poly.type
_entity_poly.pdbx_seq_one_letter_code
_entity_poly.pdbx_strand_id
1 'polypeptide(L)'
;MLRISIFDGDFHGTMEELTHVCDIEGCVIPDDRPPFSLLEESLRVLEMCVERYTVPRPRGPCFTVFIGRMNGTEMTIVVRLDIFARDGLVRAGVEGILPGWDAEPTHYLPDDDVVTIVRKLIAGQLPK
;
A
#
# COMPACT_ATOMS: atom_id res chain seq x y z
N MET A 1 -12.57 9.23 -3.84
CA MET A 1 -11.90 8.88 -2.57
C MET A 1 -10.82 7.84 -2.86
N LEU A 2 -9.71 7.85 -2.13
CA LEU A 2 -8.68 6.81 -2.22
C LEU A 2 -9.12 5.58 -1.43
N ARG A 3 -8.86 4.38 -1.95
CA ARG A 3 -8.92 3.12 -1.20
C ARG A 3 -7.61 2.37 -1.35
N ILE A 4 -7.12 1.83 -0.24
CA ILE A 4 -5.96 0.95 -0.15
C ILE A 4 -6.47 -0.38 0.42
N SER A 5 -6.45 -1.42 -0.40
CA SER A 5 -6.88 -2.77 -0.03
C SER A 5 -5.67 -3.67 0.13
N ILE A 6 -5.52 -4.28 1.30
CA ILE A 6 -4.39 -5.14 1.64
C ILE A 6 -4.87 -6.58 1.74
N PHE A 7 -4.11 -7.48 1.11
CA PHE A 7 -4.38 -8.91 1.11
C PHE A 7 -3.12 -9.69 1.43
N ASP A 8 -3.23 -10.75 2.23
CA ASP A 8 -2.17 -11.74 2.40
C ASP A 8 -2.13 -12.66 1.16
N GLY A 9 -0.92 -12.97 0.68
CA GLY A 9 -0.70 -13.81 -0.50
C GLY A 9 0.03 -13.10 -1.65
N ASP A 10 0.55 -13.92 -2.57
CA ASP A 10 1.18 -13.48 -3.82
C ASP A 10 0.14 -13.49 -4.95
N PHE A 11 0.16 -12.47 -5.80
CA PHE A 11 -0.85 -12.30 -6.84
C PHE A 11 -0.44 -13.01 -8.13
N HIS A 12 -1.14 -14.10 -8.47
CA HIS A 12 -0.92 -14.87 -9.70
C HIS A 12 -1.96 -14.59 -10.80
N GLY A 13 -2.57 -13.40 -10.79
CA GLY A 13 -3.53 -12.97 -11.82
C GLY A 13 -5.00 -13.02 -11.40
N THR A 14 -5.32 -13.60 -10.24
CA THR A 14 -6.68 -13.63 -9.69
C THR A 14 -6.68 -13.19 -8.22
N MET A 15 -7.75 -12.52 -7.79
CA MET A 15 -7.91 -12.12 -6.39
C MET A 15 -8.49 -13.25 -5.52
N GLU A 16 -8.99 -14.34 -6.10
CA GLU A 16 -9.62 -15.45 -5.37
C GLU A 16 -8.63 -16.21 -4.48
N GLU A 17 -7.35 -16.16 -4.83
CA GLU A 17 -6.25 -16.79 -4.09
C GLU A 17 -5.72 -15.91 -2.95
N LEU A 18 -6.13 -14.64 -2.90
CA LEU A 18 -5.69 -13.67 -1.91
C LEU A 18 -6.63 -13.64 -0.70
N THR A 19 -6.06 -13.61 0.50
CA THR A 19 -6.84 -13.47 1.73
C THR A 19 -6.94 -12.00 2.11
N HIS A 20 -8.15 -11.45 2.10
CA HIS A 20 -8.39 -10.06 2.51
C HIS A 20 -7.94 -9.82 3.96
N VAL A 21 -7.20 -8.73 4.17
CA VAL A 21 -6.68 -8.32 5.50
C VAL A 21 -7.42 -7.09 6.00
N CYS A 22 -7.37 -6.00 5.23
CA CYS A 22 -8.08 -4.77 5.57
C CYS A 22 -8.26 -3.85 4.36
N ASP A 23 -9.17 -2.89 4.52
CA ASP A 23 -9.34 -1.75 3.63
C ASP A 23 -9.14 -0.46 4.40
N ILE A 24 -8.46 0.49 3.75
CA ILE A 24 -8.23 1.83 4.27
C ILE A 24 -8.78 2.80 3.25
N GLU A 25 -9.78 3.58 3.65
CA GLU A 25 -10.39 4.59 2.80
C GLU A 25 -10.10 5.97 3.36
N GLY A 26 -9.75 6.90 2.48
CA GLY A 26 -9.38 8.25 2.87
C GLY A 26 -9.27 9.20 1.69
N CYS A 27 -9.14 10.47 2.00
CA CYS A 27 -8.88 11.52 1.04
C CYS A 27 -8.06 12.59 1.75
N VAL A 28 -6.96 13.01 1.14
CA VAL A 28 -6.15 14.11 1.67
C VAL A 28 -5.96 15.11 0.55
N ILE A 29 -6.42 16.34 0.78
CA ILE A 29 -6.33 17.44 -0.17
C ILE A 29 -5.44 18.50 0.48
N PRO A 30 -4.34 18.91 -0.16
CA PRO A 30 -3.53 19.99 0.38
C PRO A 30 -4.18 21.36 0.09
N ASP A 31 -4.10 22.28 1.05
CA ASP A 31 -4.74 23.61 0.94
C ASP A 31 -3.98 24.57 0.00
N ASP A 32 -2.63 24.58 0.05
CA ASP A 32 -1.80 25.63 -0.56
C ASP A 32 -0.85 25.14 -1.68
N ARG A 33 -1.14 23.97 -2.28
CA ARG A 33 -0.30 23.39 -3.35
C ARG A 33 -1.12 22.54 -4.31
N PRO A 34 -0.53 22.13 -5.45
CA PRO A 34 -1.18 21.15 -6.32
C PRO A 34 -1.52 19.85 -5.57
N PRO A 35 -2.55 19.11 -6.04
CA PRO A 35 -2.93 17.82 -5.48
C PRO A 35 -1.75 16.87 -5.34
N PHE A 36 -1.79 16.05 -4.30
CA PHE A 36 -0.81 15.00 -4.08
C PHE A 36 -0.76 14.03 -5.27
N SER A 37 0.43 13.49 -5.55
CA SER A 37 0.53 12.30 -6.38
C SER A 37 -0.18 11.12 -5.70
N LEU A 38 -0.52 10.06 -6.44
CA LEU A 38 -1.21 8.90 -5.86
C LEU A 38 -0.43 8.29 -4.68
N LEU A 39 0.88 8.11 -4.81
CA LEU A 39 1.73 7.56 -3.76
C LEU A 39 1.86 8.51 -2.58
N GLU A 40 1.95 9.82 -2.82
CA GLU A 40 2.00 10.82 -1.75
C GLU A 40 0.68 10.89 -0.97
N GLU A 41 -0.47 10.88 -1.66
CA GLU A 41 -1.78 10.81 -1.00
C GLU A 41 -1.94 9.51 -0.20
N SER A 42 -1.51 8.39 -0.78
CA SER A 42 -1.52 7.09 -0.09
C SER A 42 -0.68 7.12 1.17
N LEU A 43 0.51 7.74 1.12
CA LEU A 43 1.36 7.92 2.30
C LEU A 43 0.63 8.71 3.39
N ARG A 44 -0.02 9.82 3.06
CA ARG A 44 -0.77 10.63 4.04
C ARG A 44 -1.93 9.87 4.66
N VAL A 45 -2.68 9.11 3.86
CA VAL A 45 -3.78 8.26 4.37
C VAL A 45 -3.25 7.18 5.32
N LEU A 46 -2.11 6.54 4.98
CA LEU A 46 -1.49 5.53 5.82
C LEU A 46 -0.92 6.12 7.12
N GLU A 47 -0.32 7.31 7.09
CA GLU A 47 0.13 8.04 8.28
C GLU A 47 -1.03 8.24 9.27
N MET A 48 -2.17 8.75 8.78
CA MET A 48 -3.37 8.93 9.59
C MET A 48 -3.94 7.61 10.12
N CYS A 49 -3.81 6.53 9.35
CA CYS A 49 -4.27 5.20 9.75
C CYS A 49 -3.44 4.64 10.93
N VAL A 50 -2.11 4.68 10.83
CA VAL A 50 -1.20 4.15 11.86
C VAL A 50 -1.38 4.86 13.21
N GLU A 51 -1.72 6.15 13.20
CA GLU A 51 -1.96 6.90 14.44
C GLU A 51 -3.26 6.51 15.16
N ARG A 52 -4.25 5.96 14.44
CA ARG A 52 -5.64 5.83 14.93
C ARG A 52 -6.14 4.40 15.03
N TYR A 53 -5.56 3.48 14.29
CA TYR A 53 -6.09 2.13 14.15
C TYR A 53 -5.01 1.08 14.37
N THR A 54 -5.37 0.04 15.11
CA THR A 54 -4.58 -1.19 15.18
C THR A 54 -4.92 -2.05 13.97
N VAL A 55 -3.89 -2.51 13.26
CA VAL A 55 -4.01 -3.38 12.09
C VAL A 55 -3.22 -4.67 12.31
N PRO A 56 -3.61 -5.78 11.65
CA PRO A 56 -2.95 -7.06 11.84
C PRO A 56 -1.52 -7.04 11.28
N ARG A 57 -0.68 -7.92 11.84
CA ARG A 57 0.65 -8.21 11.30
C ARG A 57 0.54 -9.10 10.05
N PRO A 58 1.52 -9.04 9.13
CA PRO A 58 1.56 -9.95 8.00
C PRO A 58 1.56 -11.40 8.47
N ARG A 59 0.72 -12.25 7.87
CA ARG A 59 0.69 -13.69 8.20
C ARG A 59 1.83 -14.47 7.54
N GLY A 60 2.34 -13.95 6.43
CA GLY A 60 3.40 -14.54 5.65
C GLY A 60 4.35 -13.48 5.08
N PRO A 61 5.37 -13.92 4.32
CA PRO A 61 6.34 -13.01 3.73
C PRO A 61 5.78 -12.27 2.50
N CYS A 62 4.68 -12.74 1.91
CA CYS A 62 4.08 -12.13 0.72
C CYS A 62 2.72 -11.55 1.05
N PHE A 63 2.48 -10.31 0.61
CA PHE A 63 1.16 -9.70 0.63
C PHE A 63 1.02 -8.72 -0.54
N THR A 64 -0.21 -8.55 -1.01
CA THR A 64 -0.54 -7.73 -2.18
C THR A 64 -1.36 -6.52 -1.75
N VAL A 65 -1.02 -5.35 -2.31
CA VAL A 65 -1.74 -4.09 -2.02
C VAL A 65 -2.29 -3.51 -3.30
N PHE A 66 -3.58 -3.19 -3.29
CA PHE A 66 -4.23 -2.46 -4.37
C PHE A 66 -4.54 -1.04 -3.93
N ILE A 67 -4.10 -0.06 -4.71
CA ILE A 67 -4.36 1.35 -4.51
C ILE A 67 -5.25 1.82 -5.65
N GLY A 68 -6.38 2.42 -5.32
CA GLY A 68 -7.39 2.77 -6.31
C GLY A 68 -8.26 3.95 -5.92
N ARG A 69 -9.12 4.33 -6.87
CA ARG A 69 -10.09 5.41 -6.71
C ARG A 69 -11.49 4.83 -6.65
N MET A 70 -12.22 5.20 -5.60
CA MET A 70 -13.63 4.87 -5.45
C MET A 70 -14.50 5.78 -6.29
N ASN A 71 -15.43 5.19 -7.04
CA ASN A 71 -16.57 5.83 -7.68
C ASN A 71 -17.86 5.16 -7.18
N GLY A 72 -18.53 5.79 -6.21
CA GLY A 72 -19.59 5.12 -5.45
C GLY A 72 -19.03 3.91 -4.69
N THR A 73 -19.55 2.72 -4.99
CA THR A 73 -19.11 1.45 -4.39
C THR A 73 -18.04 0.72 -5.19
N GLU A 74 -17.74 1.19 -6.41
CA GLU A 74 -16.78 0.54 -7.31
C GLU A 74 -15.39 1.15 -7.13
N MET A 75 -14.38 0.29 -7.09
CA MET A 75 -12.97 0.68 -7.02
C MET A 75 -12.30 0.47 -8.37
N THR A 76 -11.78 1.54 -8.96
CA THR A 76 -10.85 1.44 -10.08
C THR A 76 -9.43 1.33 -9.52
N ILE A 77 -8.80 0.17 -9.69
CA ILE A 77 -7.40 -0.06 -9.30
C ILE A 77 -6.50 0.78 -10.21
N VAL A 78 -5.57 1.52 -9.60
CA VAL A 78 -4.61 2.37 -10.32
C VAL A 78 -3.19 1.83 -10.17
N VAL A 79 -2.86 1.28 -9.01
CA VAL A 79 -1.57 0.66 -8.71
C VAL A 79 -1.77 -0.63 -7.92
N ARG A 80 -0.97 -1.65 -8.23
CA ARG A 80 -0.77 -2.87 -7.45
C ARG A 80 0.67 -2.90 -6.93
N LEU A 81 0.84 -3.27 -5.67
CA LEU A 81 2.14 -3.54 -5.06
C LEU A 81 2.19 -5.02 -4.68
N ASP A 82 3.14 -5.74 -5.25
CA ASP A 82 3.41 -7.14 -4.91
C ASP A 82 4.57 -7.15 -3.92
N ILE A 83 4.25 -7.29 -2.63
CA ILE A 83 5.20 -7.04 -1.54
C ILE A 83 5.79 -8.36 -1.03
N PHE A 84 7.12 -8.37 -0.91
CA PHE A 84 7.88 -9.45 -0.28
C PHE A 84 8.69 -8.91 0.91
N ALA A 85 8.30 -9.31 2.12
CA ALA A 85 8.91 -8.95 3.39
C ALA A 85 9.63 -10.16 4.00
N ARG A 86 10.97 -10.11 4.06
CA ARG A 86 11.80 -11.19 4.58
C ARG A 86 13.09 -10.65 5.20
N ASP A 87 13.53 -11.26 6.30
CA ASP A 87 14.82 -10.96 6.95
C ASP A 87 15.01 -9.46 7.29
N GLY A 88 13.92 -8.78 7.70
CA GLY A 88 13.94 -7.36 8.07
C GLY A 88 14.02 -6.38 6.89
N LEU A 89 13.86 -6.87 5.66
CA LEU A 89 13.79 -6.09 4.42
C LEU A 89 12.48 -6.34 3.69
N VAL A 90 11.87 -5.27 3.20
CA VAL A 90 10.71 -5.31 2.31
C VAL A 90 11.10 -4.84 0.92
N ARG A 91 10.64 -5.56 -0.09
CA ARG A 91 10.74 -5.24 -1.51
C ARG A 91 9.36 -5.26 -2.12
N ALA A 92 9.16 -4.55 -3.22
CA ALA A 92 7.90 -4.63 -3.94
C ALA A 92 8.08 -4.45 -5.44
N GLY A 93 7.37 -5.26 -6.22
CA GLY A 93 7.06 -4.92 -7.61
C GLY A 93 5.87 -3.95 -7.63
N VAL A 94 5.98 -2.88 -8.41
CA VAL A 94 4.91 -1.89 -8.58
C VAL A 94 4.37 -1.99 -9.99
N GLU A 95 3.11 -2.37 -10.12
CA GLU A 95 2.39 -2.48 -11.39
C GLU A 95 1.27 -1.43 -11.45
N GLY A 96 1.05 -0.82 -12.61
CA GLY A 96 0.01 0.20 -12.76
C GLY A 96 -0.17 0.64 -14.21
N ILE A 97 -0.60 1.89 -14.40
CA ILE A 97 -0.80 2.48 -15.74
C ILE A 97 0.55 2.73 -16.45
N LEU A 98 1.60 2.99 -15.68
CA LEU A 98 2.96 3.12 -16.19
C LEU A 98 3.67 1.76 -16.22
N PRO A 99 4.76 1.60 -17.00
CA PRO A 99 5.56 0.38 -16.95
C PRO A 99 5.93 0.01 -15.52
N GLY A 100 5.80 -1.27 -15.20
CA GLY A 100 6.12 -1.78 -13.88
C GLY A 100 7.57 -1.50 -13.50
N TRP A 101 7.81 -1.31 -12.21
CA TRP A 101 9.14 -1.05 -11.66
C TRP A 101 9.30 -1.69 -10.27
N ASP A 102 10.53 -1.99 -9.90
CA ASP A 102 10.86 -2.50 -8.57
C ASP A 102 11.12 -1.34 -7.60
N ALA A 103 10.37 -1.31 -6.50
CA ALA A 103 10.56 -0.35 -5.44
C ALA A 103 11.90 -0.57 -4.72
N GLU A 104 12.52 0.52 -4.29
CA GLU A 104 13.75 0.47 -3.50
C GLU A 104 13.51 -0.27 -2.17
N PRO A 105 14.40 -1.22 -1.79
CA PRO A 105 14.23 -1.99 -0.56
C PRO A 105 14.17 -1.10 0.68
N THR A 106 13.25 -1.41 1.59
CA THR A 106 13.07 -0.67 2.83
C THR A 106 13.17 -1.60 4.04
N HIS A 107 13.66 -1.11 5.17
CA HIS A 107 13.73 -1.90 6.40
C HIS A 107 12.38 -1.93 7.14
N TYR A 108 12.03 -3.09 7.68
CA TYR A 108 10.88 -3.26 8.57
C TYR A 108 11.30 -3.99 9.86
N LEU A 109 10.54 -3.78 10.93
CA LEU A 109 10.74 -4.37 12.24
C LEU A 109 9.79 -5.56 12.46
N PRO A 110 10.15 -6.53 13.32
CA PRO A 110 9.30 -7.71 13.60
C PRO A 110 7.90 -7.38 14.14
N ASP A 111 7.74 -6.21 14.77
CA ASP A 111 6.46 -5.74 15.31
C ASP A 111 5.69 -4.81 14.37
N ASP A 112 6.24 -4.48 13.19
CA ASP A 112 5.52 -3.69 12.21
C ASP A 112 4.31 -4.47 11.66
N ASP A 113 3.15 -3.82 11.68
CA ASP A 113 1.95 -4.30 11.01
C ASP A 113 1.98 -4.04 9.48
N VAL A 114 1.03 -4.63 8.76
CA VAL A 114 0.97 -4.52 7.29
C VAL A 114 0.94 -3.06 6.81
N VAL A 115 0.22 -2.18 7.52
CA VAL A 115 0.08 -0.76 7.14
C VAL A 115 1.39 -0.02 7.35
N THR A 116 2.08 -0.29 8.45
CA THR A 116 3.38 0.30 8.78
C THR A 116 4.43 -0.10 7.76
N ILE A 117 4.44 -1.36 7.32
CA ILE A 117 5.34 -1.84 6.27
C ILE A 117 5.06 -1.12 4.94
N VAL A 118 3.80 -1.06 4.51
CA VAL A 118 3.41 -0.36 3.26
C VAL A 118 3.76 1.13 3.33
N ARG A 119 3.50 1.78 4.47
CA ARG A 119 3.85 3.19 4.68
C ARG A 119 5.35 3.42 4.53
N LYS A 120 6.19 2.58 5.18
CA LYS A 120 7.65 2.68 5.08
C LYS A 120 8.12 2.49 3.65
N LEU A 121 7.60 1.47 2.96
CA LEU A 121 7.90 1.19 1.56
C LEU A 121 7.58 2.39 0.66
N ILE A 122 6.37 2.94 0.74
CA ILE A 122 5.95 4.09 -0.07
C ILE A 122 6.79 5.33 0.26
N ALA A 123 7.05 5.60 1.54
CA ALA A 123 7.89 6.71 1.96
C ALA A 123 9.31 6.62 1.37
N GLY A 124 9.85 5.40 1.22
CA GLY A 124 11.15 5.16 0.58
C GLY A 124 11.20 5.50 -0.91
N GLN A 125 10.03 5.61 -1.58
CA GLN A 125 9.93 5.87 -3.02
C GLN A 125 9.73 7.34 -3.37
N LEU A 126 9.40 8.18 -2.38
CA LEU A 126 9.17 9.60 -2.62
C LEU A 126 10.47 10.40 -2.54
N PRO A 127 10.63 11.45 -3.35
CA PRO A 127 11.78 12.35 -3.25
C PRO A 127 11.83 12.99 -1.85
N LYS A 128 13.05 13.08 -1.30
CA LYS A 128 13.33 13.69 0.00
C LYS A 128 13.35 15.21 -0.06
#